data_AF-A0A327HL09-F1
#
_entry.id   AF-A0A327HL09-F1
#
_cell.length_a   1.000
_cell.length_b   1.000
_cell.length_c   1.000
_cell.angle_alpha   90.00
_cell.angle_beta   90.00
_cell.angle_gamma   90.00
#
_symmetry.space_group_name_H-M   'P 1'
#
loop_
_entity.id
_entity.type
_entity.pdbx_description
1 polymer ?
#
loop_
_entity_poly.entity_id
_entity_poly.type
_entity_poly.pdbx_seq_one_letter_code
_entity_poly.pdbx_strand_id
1 'polypeptide(L)'
;MTYQKIKASHSVELLVFLIIIFSSTIIIENSKIEDEALKFEPDNISGTITLSTRDAMNALGLDESSQTGAIAEINLTVNSVESEGCLSCNSTPNGFQIEGPVEITNIRNLIGGLGRVEGYLKITYLKEYAKANFIGKEWFVIDWNASGGKELDSYSQITFIHDPPVWETIDRYDASFLEVNNLEIKSRTGPWLLAKVLTKHDLNIQGCLPNSLNCEKSFSPDINLTKTQKISEIPKIINHDFVINKVDINKSTVNTPSKIENIRNIFELKNESENHNLWCDNYSNDLIAIKSWEIDSESSRIISPMSSWFKILGLSSISFFQTEGVWTESEYENAGCASVSDKNGKLKVNIIFR
;
A
#
# COMPACT_ATOMS: atom_id res chain seq x y z
N MET A 1 18.23 -75.75 4.22
CA MET A 1 18.05 -74.30 4.01
C MET A 1 17.21 -74.15 2.75
N THR A 2 15.91 -73.90 2.90
CA THR A 2 14.98 -73.79 1.78
C THR A 2 14.11 -72.58 2.04
N TYR A 3 14.41 -71.48 1.35
CA TYR A 3 13.71 -70.21 1.45
C TYR A 3 12.30 -70.35 0.86
N GLN A 4 11.28 -70.18 1.72
CA GLN A 4 9.90 -69.98 1.26
C GLN A 4 9.79 -68.53 0.75
N LYS A 5 9.64 -68.37 -0.57
CA LYS A 5 9.22 -67.10 -1.19
C LYS A 5 7.82 -66.76 -0.67
N ILE A 6 7.71 -65.71 0.12
CA ILE A 6 6.44 -65.08 0.48
C ILE A 6 5.87 -64.51 -0.81
N LYS A 7 4.80 -65.13 -1.33
CA LYS A 7 4.00 -64.58 -2.43
C LYS A 7 3.29 -63.34 -1.88
N ALA A 8 3.74 -62.16 -2.28
CA ALA A 8 3.03 -60.92 -2.00
C ALA A 8 1.61 -61.05 -2.56
N SER A 9 0.61 -60.98 -1.68
CA SER A 9 -0.79 -61.09 -2.05
C SER A 9 -1.22 -59.77 -2.69
N HIS A 10 -1.24 -59.73 -4.02
CA HIS A 10 -1.76 -58.60 -4.82
C HIS A 10 -3.16 -58.15 -4.33
N SER A 11 -3.94 -59.07 -3.77
CA SER A 11 -5.27 -58.80 -3.21
C SER A 11 -5.23 -57.96 -1.93
N VAL A 12 -4.21 -58.13 -1.08
CA VAL A 12 -4.03 -57.34 0.14
C VAL A 12 -3.54 -55.94 -0.22
N GLU A 13 -2.64 -55.84 -1.21
CA GLU A 13 -2.13 -54.55 -1.69
C GLU A 13 -3.24 -53.71 -2.35
N LEU A 14 -4.12 -54.33 -3.14
CA LEU A 14 -5.30 -53.68 -3.72
C LEU A 14 -6.31 -53.23 -2.65
N LEU A 15 -6.50 -54.02 -1.60
CA LEU A 15 -7.39 -53.69 -0.48
C LEU A 15 -6.85 -52.48 0.30
N VAL A 16 -5.54 -52.46 0.60
CA VAL A 16 -4.89 -51.32 1.26
C VAL A 16 -4.97 -50.07 0.38
N PHE A 17 -4.77 -50.20 -0.92
CA PHE A 17 -4.89 -49.09 -1.87
C PHE A 17 -6.32 -48.52 -1.93
N LEU A 18 -7.35 -49.38 -1.93
CA LEU A 18 -8.75 -48.96 -1.86
C LEU A 18 -9.09 -48.30 -0.52
N ILE A 19 -8.57 -48.81 0.61
CA ILE A 19 -8.77 -48.18 1.93
C ILE A 19 -8.12 -46.80 1.95
N ILE A 20 -6.92 -46.63 1.39
CA ILE A 20 -6.26 -45.32 1.28
C ILE A 20 -7.10 -44.36 0.42
N ILE A 21 -7.59 -44.80 -0.74
CA ILE A 21 -8.46 -43.99 -1.61
C ILE A 21 -9.78 -43.63 -0.90
N PHE A 22 -10.45 -44.59 -0.26
CA PHE A 22 -11.69 -44.31 0.45
C PHE A 22 -11.44 -43.38 1.65
N SER A 23 -10.33 -43.55 2.38
CA SER A 23 -9.96 -42.66 3.48
C SER A 23 -9.58 -41.24 3.02
N SER A 24 -9.03 -41.08 1.81
CA SER A 24 -8.72 -39.76 1.26
C SER A 24 -9.95 -39.06 0.66
N THR A 25 -11.03 -39.79 0.37
CA THR A 25 -12.28 -39.23 -0.17
C THR A 25 -13.37 -38.93 0.88
N ILE A 26 -13.19 -39.36 2.14
CA ILE A 26 -14.14 -39.08 3.22
C ILE A 26 -13.52 -38.01 4.14
N ILE A 27 -13.43 -36.79 3.61
CA ILE A 27 -13.54 -35.60 4.45
C ILE A 27 -15.02 -35.24 4.44
N ILE A 28 -15.80 -35.92 5.26
CA ILE A 28 -17.11 -35.39 5.66
C ILE A 28 -16.78 -34.31 6.68
N GLU A 29 -16.53 -33.12 6.16
CA GLU A 29 -16.70 -31.93 6.96
C GLU A 29 -18.18 -31.91 7.32
N ASN A 30 -18.49 -32.34 8.55
CA ASN A 30 -19.69 -31.85 9.21
C ASN A 30 -19.47 -30.34 9.32
N SER A 31 -19.81 -29.60 8.26
CA SER A 31 -20.07 -28.19 8.38
C SER A 31 -21.27 -28.10 9.31
N LYS A 32 -20.96 -28.00 10.60
CA LYS A 32 -21.73 -27.10 11.44
C LYS A 32 -21.93 -25.88 10.57
N ILE A 33 -23.19 -25.52 10.37
CA ILE A 33 -23.56 -24.18 9.95
C ILE A 33 -22.86 -23.30 11.00
N GLU A 34 -21.64 -22.85 10.68
CA GLU A 34 -21.06 -21.70 11.34
C GLU A 34 -22.08 -20.62 11.03
N ASP A 35 -22.83 -20.20 12.05
CA ASP A 35 -23.41 -18.88 12.07
C ASP A 35 -22.38 -17.95 11.44
N GLU A 36 -22.73 -17.27 10.35
CA GLU A 36 -21.82 -16.35 9.65
C GLU A 36 -21.11 -15.52 10.71
N ALA A 37 -19.85 -15.88 11.01
CA ALA A 37 -19.14 -15.24 12.08
C ALA A 37 -19.09 -13.76 11.70
N LEU A 38 -19.66 -12.89 12.55
CA LEU A 38 -19.71 -11.46 12.30
C LEU A 38 -18.32 -11.01 11.88
N LYS A 39 -18.17 -10.57 10.63
CA LYS A 39 -16.90 -10.06 10.12
C LYS A 39 -16.71 -8.67 10.70
N PHE A 40 -15.55 -8.44 11.30
CA PHE A 40 -15.18 -7.15 11.85
C PHE A 40 -14.24 -6.42 10.91
N GLU A 41 -14.45 -5.12 10.77
CA GLU A 41 -13.63 -4.23 9.96
C GLU A 41 -13.08 -3.10 10.84
N PRO A 42 -11.95 -2.48 10.47
CA PRO A 42 -11.47 -1.27 11.13
C PRO A 42 -12.52 -0.16 11.05
N ASP A 43 -12.73 0.57 12.14
CA ASP A 43 -13.72 1.66 12.22
C ASP A 43 -13.04 3.02 12.38
N ASN A 44 -12.24 3.17 13.42
CA ASN A 44 -11.53 4.42 13.71
C ASN A 44 -10.05 4.16 13.97
N ILE A 45 -9.21 5.11 13.57
CA ILE A 45 -7.78 5.18 13.88
C ILE A 45 -7.51 6.56 14.45
N SER A 46 -7.13 6.63 15.72
CA SER A 46 -6.87 7.90 16.41
C SER A 46 -5.62 7.85 17.27
N GLY A 47 -4.96 8.99 17.47
CA GLY A 47 -3.75 9.07 18.29
C GLY A 47 -2.75 10.07 17.75
N THR A 48 -1.47 9.85 18.04
CA THR A 48 -0.41 10.80 17.71
C THR A 48 0.74 10.18 16.93
N ILE A 49 1.35 11.01 16.09
CA ILE A 49 2.54 10.71 15.30
C ILE A 49 3.53 11.85 15.50
N THR A 50 4.70 11.55 16.03
CA THR A 50 5.82 12.47 16.15
C THR A 50 6.62 12.43 14.85
N LEU A 51 6.68 13.54 14.12
CA LEU A 51 7.38 13.67 12.85
C LEU A 51 8.89 13.84 13.08
N SER A 52 9.54 12.78 13.57
CA SER A 52 10.93 12.81 14.02
C SER A 52 11.96 12.84 12.88
N THR A 53 11.54 12.57 11.64
CA THR A 53 12.41 12.54 10.45
C THR A 53 12.04 13.62 9.44
N ARG A 54 13.02 14.02 8.61
CA ARG A 54 12.81 15.03 7.55
C ARG A 54 11.78 14.53 6.52
N ASP A 55 11.83 13.25 6.15
CA ASP A 55 10.88 12.67 5.21
C ASP A 55 9.43 12.75 5.71
N ALA A 56 9.21 12.54 7.02
CA ALA A 56 7.89 12.66 7.63
C ALA A 56 7.38 14.10 7.67
N MET A 57 8.27 15.08 7.90
CA MET A 57 7.92 16.51 7.81
C MET A 57 7.54 16.89 6.36
N ASN A 58 8.38 16.50 5.40
CA ASN A 58 8.19 16.80 3.98
C ASN A 58 6.90 16.18 3.43
N ALA A 59 6.53 14.99 3.88
CA ALA A 59 5.30 14.32 3.47
C ALA A 59 4.02 15.12 3.78
N LEU A 60 4.08 16.05 4.73
CA LEU A 60 2.98 16.95 5.09
C LEU A 60 3.23 18.40 4.64
N GLY A 61 4.14 18.60 3.69
CA GLY A 61 4.48 19.92 3.14
C GLY A 61 5.34 20.79 4.06
N LEU A 62 5.87 20.25 5.17
CA LEU A 62 6.72 20.99 6.08
C LEU A 62 8.19 20.91 5.64
N ASP A 63 8.63 21.95 4.93
CA ASP A 63 9.95 22.02 4.29
C ASP A 63 11.13 22.24 5.26
N GLU A 64 12.32 22.45 4.70
CA GLU A 64 13.57 22.67 5.43
C GLU A 64 13.58 23.88 6.38
N SER A 65 12.63 24.81 6.24
CA SER A 65 12.49 25.95 7.15
C SER A 65 11.98 25.56 8.55
N SER A 66 11.46 24.34 8.69
CA SER A 66 10.96 23.76 9.93
C SER A 66 11.92 22.71 10.50
N GLN A 67 12.06 22.68 11.83
CA GLN A 67 12.76 21.62 12.57
C GLN A 67 11.88 20.37 12.68
N THR A 68 12.50 19.18 12.72
CA THR A 68 11.79 17.92 12.97
C THR A 68 11.25 17.84 14.41
N GLY A 69 10.28 16.95 14.63
CA GLY A 69 9.67 16.71 15.94
C GLY A 69 8.32 17.38 16.17
N ALA A 70 7.69 17.89 15.11
CA ALA A 70 6.28 18.29 15.16
C ALA A 70 5.39 17.07 15.49
N ILE A 71 4.21 17.32 16.06
CA ILE A 71 3.30 16.27 16.51
C ILE A 71 2.01 16.37 15.69
N ALA A 72 1.71 15.33 14.94
CA ALA A 72 0.44 15.16 14.23
C ALA A 72 -0.52 14.35 15.11
N GLU A 73 -1.62 14.97 15.53
CA GLU A 73 -2.77 14.30 16.12
C GLU A 73 -3.77 13.95 15.03
N ILE A 74 -4.18 12.68 14.98
CA ILE A 74 -5.07 12.17 13.93
C ILE A 74 -6.33 11.60 14.56
N ASN A 75 -7.46 11.76 13.86
CA ASN A 75 -8.70 11.07 14.16
C ASN A 75 -9.38 10.71 12.84
N LEU A 76 -9.15 9.50 12.38
CA LEU A 76 -9.53 9.05 11.04
C LEU A 76 -10.59 7.95 11.12
N THR A 77 -11.61 8.05 10.29
CA THR A 77 -12.64 7.02 10.12
C THR A 77 -12.30 6.15 8.92
N VAL A 78 -12.50 4.85 9.05
CA VAL A 78 -12.27 3.86 8.01
C VAL A 78 -13.62 3.32 7.53
N ASN A 79 -13.84 3.38 6.23
CA ASN A 79 -15.04 2.88 5.58
C ASN A 79 -14.68 1.96 4.42
N SER A 80 -15.37 0.82 4.32
CA SER A 80 -15.37 0.02 3.10
C SER A 80 -16.06 0.80 1.97
N VAL A 81 -15.49 0.75 0.76
CA VAL A 81 -15.99 1.52 -0.38
C VAL A 81 -16.07 0.69 -1.67
N GLU A 82 -17.02 1.05 -2.52
CA GLU A 82 -17.12 0.60 -3.91
C GLU A 82 -17.09 1.82 -4.84
N SER A 83 -16.36 1.70 -5.94
CA SER A 83 -16.10 2.81 -6.87
C SER A 83 -16.89 2.63 -8.17
N GLU A 84 -17.82 3.54 -8.43
CA GLU A 84 -18.66 3.53 -9.63
C GLU A 84 -18.14 4.48 -10.70
N GLY A 85 -18.47 4.20 -11.96
CA GLY A 85 -18.10 5.06 -13.10
C GLY A 85 -16.74 4.78 -13.73
N CYS A 86 -16.05 3.71 -13.34
CA CYS A 86 -14.81 3.30 -14.02
C CYS A 86 -15.11 2.71 -15.41
N LEU A 87 -14.94 3.51 -16.47
CA LEU A 87 -15.20 3.08 -17.86
C LEU A 87 -14.16 2.11 -18.42
N SER A 88 -12.98 2.03 -17.81
CA SER A 88 -11.85 1.18 -18.25
C SER A 88 -11.61 -0.04 -17.37
N CYS A 89 -12.52 -0.31 -16.42
CA CYS A 89 -12.47 -1.47 -15.52
C CYS A 89 -13.32 -2.63 -16.06
N ASN A 90 -12.85 -3.85 -15.84
CA ASN A 90 -13.55 -5.10 -16.11
C ASN A 90 -14.56 -5.45 -15.00
N SER A 91 -14.32 -4.98 -13.77
CA SER A 91 -15.19 -5.15 -12.60
C SER A 91 -15.23 -3.87 -11.79
N THR A 92 -16.30 -3.64 -11.02
CA THR A 92 -16.40 -2.53 -10.07
C THR A 92 -15.25 -2.59 -9.06
N PRO A 93 -14.36 -1.57 -8.99
CA PRO A 93 -13.31 -1.56 -7.98
C PRO A 93 -13.89 -1.41 -6.57
N ASN A 94 -13.28 -2.07 -5.60
CA ASN A 94 -13.64 -1.98 -4.19
C ASN A 94 -12.41 -1.84 -3.29
N GLY A 95 -12.61 -1.46 -2.04
CA GLY A 95 -11.52 -1.32 -1.09
C GLY A 95 -11.96 -0.52 0.14
N PHE A 96 -11.11 0.41 0.57
CA PHE A 96 -11.37 1.21 1.76
C PHE A 96 -11.00 2.68 1.56
N GLN A 97 -11.64 3.54 2.35
CA GLN A 97 -11.36 4.96 2.47
C GLN A 97 -11.12 5.29 3.93
N ILE A 98 -9.98 5.93 4.20
CA ILE A 98 -9.61 6.46 5.52
C ILE A 98 -9.67 7.97 5.42
N GLU A 99 -10.51 8.62 6.22
CA GLU A 99 -10.67 10.07 6.16
C GLU A 99 -10.93 10.72 7.52
N GLY A 100 -10.40 11.92 7.73
CA GLY A 100 -10.62 12.67 8.96
C GLY A 100 -9.66 13.84 9.18
N PRO A 101 -9.88 14.62 10.25
CA PRO A 101 -9.00 15.72 10.61
C PRO A 101 -7.62 15.25 11.08
N VAL A 102 -6.62 16.06 10.74
CA VAL A 102 -5.25 15.96 11.25
C VAL A 102 -4.82 17.33 11.76
N GLU A 103 -4.28 17.37 12.95
CA GLU A 103 -3.73 18.58 13.56
C GLU A 103 -2.24 18.41 13.80
N ILE A 104 -1.43 19.28 13.20
CA ILE A 104 0.01 19.31 13.37
C ILE A 104 0.37 20.48 14.28
N THR A 105 0.92 20.18 15.44
CA THR A 105 1.39 21.15 16.44
C THR A 105 2.90 21.08 16.60
N ASN A 106 3.45 22.01 17.38
CA ASN A 106 4.89 22.07 17.69
C ASN A 106 5.78 22.22 16.44
N ILE A 107 5.26 22.83 15.37
CA ILE A 107 6.08 23.20 14.21
C ILE A 107 7.03 24.30 14.65
N ARG A 108 8.33 24.05 14.59
CA ARG A 108 9.35 25.00 15.04
C ARG A 108 10.12 25.52 13.84
N ASN A 109 9.97 26.81 13.55
CA ASN A 109 10.79 27.43 12.52
C ASN A 109 12.23 27.60 13.05
N LEU A 110 13.20 27.75 12.16
CA LEU A 110 14.63 27.93 12.53
C LEU A 110 14.89 29.12 13.49
N ILE A 111 13.95 30.07 13.59
CA ILE A 111 14.04 31.26 14.45
C ILE A 111 13.28 31.07 15.79
N GLY A 112 12.68 29.89 16.03
CA GLY A 112 12.02 29.54 17.29
C GLY A 112 10.53 29.88 17.39
N GLY A 113 9.89 30.29 16.29
CA GLY A 113 8.44 30.46 16.23
C GLY A 113 7.70 29.11 16.32
N LEU A 114 6.54 29.09 16.97
CA LEU A 114 5.65 27.93 17.05
C LEU A 114 4.52 28.08 16.03
N GLY A 115 4.43 27.13 15.11
CA GLY A 115 3.37 27.01 14.12
C GLY A 115 2.38 25.89 14.46
N ARG A 116 1.22 25.95 13.80
CA ARG A 116 0.17 24.94 13.82
C ARG A 116 -0.42 24.85 12.42
N VAL A 117 -0.68 23.64 11.96
CA VAL A 117 -1.39 23.37 10.70
C VAL A 117 -2.51 22.40 11.02
N GLU A 118 -3.74 22.75 10.68
CA GLU A 118 -4.86 21.81 10.72
C GLU A 118 -5.19 21.42 9.28
N GLY A 119 -5.77 20.25 9.05
CA GLY A 119 -6.20 19.86 7.72
C GLY A 119 -7.05 18.61 7.73
N TYR A 120 -7.42 18.15 6.53
CA TYR A 120 -8.21 16.96 6.31
C TYR A 120 -7.41 15.99 5.44
N LEU A 121 -7.18 14.78 5.96
CA LEU A 121 -6.49 13.71 5.24
C LEU A 121 -7.52 12.73 4.71
N LYS A 122 -7.38 12.34 3.44
CA LYS A 122 -8.19 11.33 2.79
C LYS A 122 -7.30 10.36 2.02
N ILE A 123 -7.32 9.10 2.43
CA ILE A 123 -6.63 7.99 1.77
C ILE A 123 -7.68 7.08 1.16
N THR A 124 -7.58 6.81 -0.13
CA THR A 124 -8.46 5.87 -0.83
C THR A 124 -7.62 4.76 -1.45
N TYR A 125 -7.92 3.52 -1.08
CA TYR A 125 -7.35 2.33 -1.69
C TYR A 125 -8.46 1.55 -2.40
N LEU A 126 -8.24 1.25 -3.67
CA LEU A 126 -9.16 0.45 -4.49
C LEU A 126 -8.39 -0.66 -5.19
N LYS A 127 -9.08 -1.76 -5.43
CA LYS A 127 -8.60 -2.89 -6.23
C LYS A 127 -9.69 -3.34 -7.19
N GLU A 128 -9.27 -3.73 -8.38
CA GLU A 128 -10.09 -4.32 -9.42
C GLU A 128 -9.68 -5.79 -9.58
N TYR A 129 -10.65 -6.69 -9.54
CA TYR A 129 -10.40 -8.11 -9.74
C TYR A 129 -10.44 -8.46 -11.22
N ALA A 130 -9.35 -9.06 -11.72
CA ALA A 130 -9.34 -9.66 -13.06
C ALA A 130 -10.23 -10.91 -13.12
N LYS A 131 -10.21 -11.74 -12.07
CA LYS A 131 -11.04 -12.94 -11.94
C LYS A 131 -11.01 -13.47 -10.50
N ALA A 132 -12.18 -13.77 -9.92
CA ALA A 132 -12.26 -14.29 -8.55
C ALA A 132 -11.39 -13.46 -7.59
N ASN A 133 -10.45 -14.09 -6.87
CA ASN A 133 -9.56 -13.40 -5.93
C ASN A 133 -8.24 -12.92 -6.55
N PHE A 134 -8.18 -12.76 -7.88
CA PHE A 134 -6.99 -12.23 -8.55
C PHE A 134 -7.15 -10.75 -8.86
N ILE A 135 -6.31 -9.93 -8.24
CA ILE A 135 -6.25 -8.49 -8.42
C ILE A 135 -5.51 -8.17 -9.73
N GLY A 136 -6.18 -7.45 -10.63
CA GLY A 136 -5.61 -7.00 -11.90
C GLY A 136 -5.12 -5.55 -11.86
N LYS A 137 -5.80 -4.68 -11.11
CA LYS A 137 -5.37 -3.28 -10.92
C LYS A 137 -5.60 -2.82 -9.49
N GLU A 138 -4.77 -1.90 -9.03
CA GLU A 138 -4.90 -1.25 -7.72
C GLU A 138 -4.68 0.24 -7.86
N TRP A 139 -5.42 1.03 -7.09
CA TRP A 139 -5.26 2.47 -6.95
C TRP A 139 -5.00 2.79 -5.48
N PHE A 140 -4.05 3.68 -5.25
CA PHE A 140 -3.74 4.20 -3.93
C PHE A 140 -3.61 5.71 -4.04
N VAL A 141 -4.52 6.42 -3.38
CA VAL A 141 -4.66 7.86 -3.49
C VAL A 141 -4.58 8.48 -2.12
N ILE A 142 -3.75 9.50 -1.97
CA ILE A 142 -3.64 10.33 -0.76
C ILE A 142 -3.95 11.76 -1.17
N ASP A 143 -4.93 12.34 -0.51
CA ASP A 143 -5.34 13.73 -0.65
C ASP A 143 -5.25 14.40 0.71
N TRP A 144 -4.34 15.37 0.82
CA TRP A 144 -4.10 16.18 2.01
C TRP A 144 -4.51 17.61 1.73
N ASN A 145 -5.52 18.07 2.47
CA ASN A 145 -6.02 19.43 2.38
C ASN A 145 -5.68 20.19 3.65
N ALA A 146 -4.71 21.10 3.57
CA ALA A 146 -4.32 21.94 4.68
C ALA A 146 -5.28 23.12 4.82
N SER A 147 -5.75 23.36 6.03
CA SER A 147 -6.45 24.60 6.36
C SER A 147 -5.49 25.79 6.27
N GLY A 148 -5.97 26.92 5.74
CA GLY A 148 -5.19 28.16 5.66
C GLY A 148 -4.62 28.50 4.29
N GLY A 149 -4.83 27.67 3.27
CA GLY A 149 -4.45 27.97 1.87
C GLY A 149 -4.05 26.72 1.10
N LYS A 150 -3.76 26.87 -0.20
CA LYS A 150 -3.39 25.74 -1.08
C LYS A 150 -1.89 25.42 -1.09
N GLU A 151 -1.09 26.15 -0.32
CA GLU A 151 0.39 26.04 -0.37
C GLU A 151 0.91 24.74 0.24
N LEU A 152 0.16 24.15 1.17
CA LEU A 152 0.50 22.91 1.86
C LEU A 152 -0.40 21.73 1.43
N ASP A 153 -1.34 21.97 0.51
CA ASP A 153 -2.15 20.89 -0.07
C ASP A 153 -1.24 19.96 -0.85
N SER A 154 -1.50 18.65 -0.76
CA SER A 154 -0.79 17.69 -1.57
C SER A 154 -1.71 16.58 -2.05
N TYR A 155 -1.49 16.17 -3.29
CA TYR A 155 -2.20 15.04 -3.88
C TYR A 155 -1.21 14.05 -4.45
N SER A 156 -1.40 12.79 -4.14
CA SER A 156 -0.66 11.70 -4.77
C SER A 156 -1.58 10.57 -5.18
N GLN A 157 -1.35 10.04 -6.36
CA GLN A 157 -2.04 8.86 -6.87
C GLN A 157 -0.99 7.89 -7.41
N ILE A 158 -1.11 6.63 -7.00
CA ILE A 158 -0.32 5.53 -7.52
C ILE A 158 -1.30 4.49 -8.06
N THR A 159 -1.04 4.01 -9.27
CA THR A 159 -1.84 2.96 -9.89
C THR A 159 -0.93 1.83 -10.34
N PHE A 160 -1.27 0.61 -9.94
CA PHE A 160 -0.56 -0.60 -10.31
C PHE A 160 -1.41 -1.46 -11.24
N ILE A 161 -0.78 -2.03 -12.26
CA ILE A 161 -1.39 -2.98 -13.20
C ILE A 161 -0.62 -4.29 -13.10
N HIS A 162 -1.31 -5.32 -12.62
CA HIS A 162 -0.77 -6.65 -12.40
C HIS A 162 -1.03 -7.53 -13.62
N ASP A 163 0.06 -7.89 -14.30
CA ASP A 163 0.04 -8.85 -15.40
C ASP A 163 1.31 -9.70 -15.32
N PRO A 164 1.22 -10.94 -14.80
CA PRO A 164 -0.03 -11.62 -14.43
C PRO A 164 -0.71 -11.03 -13.17
N PRO A 165 -2.05 -11.16 -13.04
CA PRO A 165 -2.79 -10.75 -11.84
C PRO A 165 -2.27 -11.37 -10.54
N VAL A 166 -2.32 -10.62 -9.44
CA VAL A 166 -1.83 -11.06 -8.13
C VAL A 166 -2.95 -11.73 -7.34
N TRP A 167 -2.67 -12.88 -6.74
CA TRP A 167 -3.64 -13.58 -5.92
C TRP A 167 -3.79 -12.92 -4.55
N GLU A 168 -5.00 -12.46 -4.23
CA GLU A 168 -5.39 -12.06 -2.88
C GLU A 168 -5.72 -13.29 -2.06
N THR A 169 -4.89 -13.55 -1.05
CA THR A 169 -5.15 -14.59 -0.06
C THR A 169 -5.76 -13.97 1.18
N ILE A 170 -6.96 -14.41 1.51
CA ILE A 170 -7.57 -14.21 2.82
C ILE A 170 -6.70 -15.02 3.80
N ASP A 171 -6.25 -14.40 4.90
CA ASP A 171 -5.54 -15.06 6.00
C ASP A 171 -4.19 -15.74 5.68
N ARG A 172 -3.34 -15.11 4.88
CA ARG A 172 -1.94 -15.56 4.79
C ARG A 172 -1.25 -15.38 6.15
N TYR A 173 -0.71 -16.48 6.68
CA TYR A 173 0.24 -16.44 7.80
C TYR A 173 1.31 -15.39 7.51
N ASP A 174 1.37 -14.35 8.35
CA ASP A 174 2.31 -13.28 8.13
C ASP A 174 3.62 -13.54 8.83
N ALA A 175 4.62 -13.98 8.06
CA ALA A 175 5.98 -14.09 8.55
C ALA A 175 6.61 -12.73 8.91
N SER A 176 5.95 -11.59 8.65
CA SER A 176 6.39 -10.27 9.10
C SER A 176 5.99 -9.92 10.52
N PHE A 177 5.18 -10.73 11.22
CA PHE A 177 4.82 -10.50 12.63
C PHE A 177 5.09 -11.73 13.51
N LEU A 178 5.35 -11.48 14.80
CA LEU A 178 5.37 -12.46 15.88
C LEU A 178 4.26 -12.12 16.86
N GLU A 179 3.50 -13.13 17.22
CA GLU A 179 2.74 -13.10 18.45
C GLU A 179 3.71 -13.34 19.62
N VAL A 180 3.86 -12.35 20.50
CA VAL A 180 4.75 -12.42 21.67
C VAL A 180 4.01 -13.05 22.85
N ASN A 181 2.72 -12.75 22.95
CA ASN A 181 1.74 -13.34 23.85
C ASN A 181 0.35 -13.15 23.22
N ASN A 182 -0.69 -13.78 23.76
CA ASN A 182 -2.08 -13.67 23.26
C ASN A 182 -2.66 -12.24 23.24
N LEU A 183 -1.87 -11.23 23.65
CA LEU A 183 -2.26 -9.81 23.74
C LEU A 183 -1.33 -8.89 22.93
N GLU A 184 -0.23 -9.38 22.34
CA GLU A 184 0.79 -8.55 21.71
C GLU A 184 1.32 -9.16 20.41
N ILE A 185 1.28 -8.35 19.35
CA ILE A 185 1.81 -8.69 18.02
C ILE A 185 2.91 -7.69 17.69
N LYS A 186 4.09 -8.18 17.34
CA LYS A 186 5.27 -7.36 17.03
C LYS A 186 5.81 -7.66 15.64
N SER A 187 6.27 -6.64 14.92
CA SER A 187 6.94 -6.86 13.62
C SER A 187 8.27 -7.61 13.79
N ARG A 188 8.52 -8.53 12.85
CA ARG A 188 9.78 -9.30 12.68
C ARG A 188 10.71 -8.63 11.69
N THR A 189 10.12 -8.06 10.66
CA THR A 189 10.78 -7.55 9.46
C THR A 189 10.11 -6.24 9.06
N GLY A 190 10.89 -5.26 8.64
CA GLY A 190 10.40 -3.92 8.33
C GLY A 190 10.49 -2.98 9.54
N PRO A 191 9.72 -1.88 9.57
CA PRO A 191 9.74 -0.94 10.68
C PRO A 191 9.32 -1.64 11.97
N TRP A 192 9.84 -1.18 13.10
CA TRP A 192 9.39 -1.65 14.41
C TRP A 192 7.92 -1.24 14.60
N LEU A 193 7.05 -2.22 14.80
CA LEU A 193 5.63 -2.08 15.06
C LEU A 193 5.25 -3.01 16.21
N LEU A 194 4.37 -2.55 17.08
CA LEU A 194 3.85 -3.29 18.22
C LEU A 194 2.37 -2.98 18.37
N ALA A 195 1.51 -3.98 18.13
CA ALA A 195 0.10 -3.92 18.46
C ALA A 195 -0.14 -4.61 19.80
N LYS A 196 -0.87 -3.92 20.68
CA LYS A 196 -1.31 -4.42 21.98
C LYS A 196 -2.83 -4.43 22.03
N VAL A 197 -3.39 -5.57 22.40
CA VAL A 197 -4.83 -5.72 22.62
C VAL A 197 -5.21 -4.95 23.89
N LEU A 198 -6.01 -3.89 23.75
CA LEU A 198 -6.56 -3.15 24.88
C LEU A 198 -7.86 -3.81 25.36
N THR A 199 -8.74 -4.12 24.42
CA THR A 199 -10.01 -4.84 24.62
C THR A 199 -10.23 -5.80 23.44
N LYS A 200 -11.34 -6.55 23.43
CA LYS A 200 -11.66 -7.48 22.33
C LYS A 200 -11.70 -6.81 20.95
N HIS A 201 -11.99 -5.51 20.86
CA HIS A 201 -12.16 -4.79 19.59
C HIS A 201 -11.24 -3.57 19.43
N ASP A 202 -10.36 -3.33 20.42
CA ASP A 202 -9.47 -2.16 20.44
C ASP A 202 -8.01 -2.59 20.48
N LEU A 203 -7.21 -2.04 19.58
CA LEU A 203 -5.77 -2.28 19.48
C LEU A 203 -5.02 -0.97 19.66
N ASN A 204 -4.05 -0.94 20.57
CA ASN A 204 -3.06 0.13 20.61
C ASN A 204 -1.88 -0.27 19.71
N ILE A 205 -1.52 0.59 18.76
CA ILE A 205 -0.46 0.36 17.79
C ILE A 205 0.63 1.38 18.04
N GLN A 206 1.82 0.87 18.34
CA GLN A 206 3.03 1.66 18.51
C GLN A 206 3.97 1.36 17.36
N GLY A 207 4.67 2.39 16.88
CA GLY A 207 5.57 2.20 15.76
C GLY A 207 6.60 3.29 15.61
N CYS A 208 7.53 3.03 14.70
CA CYS A 208 8.62 3.94 14.38
C CYS A 208 8.52 4.40 12.95
N LEU A 209 8.86 5.66 12.73
CA LEU A 209 9.05 6.14 11.37
C LEU A 209 10.33 5.52 10.78
N PRO A 210 10.38 5.30 9.46
CA PRO A 210 11.61 4.88 8.79
C PRO A 210 12.76 5.82 9.15
N ASN A 211 13.94 5.26 9.45
CA ASN A 211 15.16 5.99 9.80
C ASN A 211 15.09 6.85 11.08
N SER A 212 14.10 6.63 11.95
CA SER A 212 14.01 7.31 13.24
C SER A 212 15.01 6.75 14.27
N LEU A 213 15.87 7.62 14.79
CA LEU A 213 16.83 7.29 15.85
C LEU A 213 16.17 7.14 17.23
N ASN A 214 14.96 7.69 17.43
CA ASN A 214 14.25 7.67 18.71
C ASN A 214 14.00 6.24 19.18
N CYS A 215 13.70 5.36 18.22
CA CYS A 215 13.34 3.98 18.46
C CYS A 215 14.52 3.02 18.62
N GLU A 216 15.73 3.43 18.22
CA GLU A 216 16.93 2.59 18.38
C GLU A 216 17.47 2.63 19.81
N LYS A 217 17.18 3.70 20.56
CA LYS A 217 17.85 3.99 21.84
C LYS A 217 16.92 4.16 23.03
N SER A 218 15.63 4.34 22.83
CA SER A 218 14.67 4.39 23.93
C SER A 218 13.32 3.85 23.48
N PHE A 219 12.56 3.28 24.40
CA PHE A 219 11.20 2.77 24.18
C PHE A 219 10.18 3.89 23.89
N SER A 220 10.57 4.97 23.20
CA SER A 220 9.71 6.08 22.79
C SER A 220 9.30 5.89 21.33
N PRO A 221 8.12 5.31 21.05
CA PRO A 221 7.65 5.17 19.69
C PRO A 221 7.34 6.56 19.10
N ASP A 222 7.63 6.74 17.82
CA ASP A 222 7.19 7.96 17.12
C ASP A 222 5.67 7.96 16.96
N ILE A 223 5.08 6.77 16.79
CA ILE A 223 3.66 6.59 16.49
C ILE A 223 2.98 5.89 17.64
N ASN A 224 1.85 6.42 18.07
CA ASN A 224 0.98 5.82 19.08
C ASN A 224 -0.48 6.02 18.67
N LEU A 225 -1.07 4.98 18.10
CA LEU A 225 -2.43 4.99 17.56
C LEU A 225 -3.30 3.99 18.29
N THR A 226 -4.60 4.24 18.31
CA THR A 226 -5.62 3.31 18.77
C THR A 226 -6.54 3.04 17.59
N LYS A 227 -6.71 1.76 17.29
CA LYS A 227 -7.66 1.27 16.29
C LYS A 227 -8.85 0.67 17.02
N THR A 228 -10.05 1.01 16.60
CA THR A 228 -11.29 0.32 16.98
C THR A 228 -11.84 -0.50 15.81
N GLN A 229 -12.72 -1.45 16.10
CA GLN A 229 -13.38 -2.27 15.08
C GLN A 229 -14.89 -2.16 15.17
N LYS A 230 -15.56 -2.22 14.01
CA LYS A 230 -17.00 -2.34 13.88
C LYS A 230 -17.39 -3.61 13.15
N ILE A 231 -18.67 -3.95 13.20
CA ILE A 231 -19.24 -4.99 12.35
C ILE A 231 -19.18 -4.49 10.90
N SER A 232 -18.81 -5.37 9.98
CA SER A 232 -18.77 -5.08 8.54
C SER A 232 -20.13 -4.54 8.06
N GLU A 233 -20.10 -3.42 7.36
CA GLU A 233 -21.26 -2.70 6.85
C GLU A 233 -21.29 -2.73 5.32
N ILE A 234 -22.42 -2.34 4.73
CA ILE A 234 -22.53 -2.17 3.27
C ILE A 234 -21.52 -1.09 2.84
N PRO A 235 -20.70 -1.33 1.80
CA PRO A 235 -19.73 -0.35 1.32
C PRO A 235 -20.36 0.98 0.92
N LYS A 236 -19.67 2.08 1.22
CA LYS A 236 -20.02 3.43 0.75
C LYS A 236 -19.67 3.55 -0.74
N ILE A 237 -20.60 4.03 -1.54
CA ILE A 237 -20.35 4.28 -2.97
C ILE A 237 -19.57 5.59 -3.15
N ILE A 238 -18.52 5.54 -3.96
CA ILE A 238 -17.71 6.70 -4.36
C ILE A 238 -17.58 6.77 -5.89
N ASN A 239 -17.36 7.97 -6.43
CA ASN A 239 -17.07 8.13 -7.86
C ASN A 239 -15.64 7.67 -8.18
N HIS A 240 -15.46 7.14 -9.40
CA HIS A 240 -14.15 6.76 -9.93
C HIS A 240 -13.51 7.90 -10.73
N ASP A 241 -12.81 8.79 -10.05
CA ASP A 241 -12.19 9.97 -10.67
C ASP A 241 -10.71 9.77 -11.07
N PHE A 242 -10.21 8.54 -11.01
CA PHE A 242 -8.77 8.19 -11.17
C PHE A 242 -8.38 7.86 -12.61
N VAL A 243 -8.78 8.70 -13.56
CA VAL A 243 -8.60 8.44 -15.01
C VAL A 243 -7.15 8.72 -15.42
N ILE A 244 -6.56 7.75 -16.11
CA ILE A 244 -5.20 7.85 -16.65
C ILE A 244 -5.26 7.65 -18.16
N ASN A 245 -4.64 8.56 -18.90
CA ASN A 245 -4.55 8.53 -20.36
C ASN A 245 -3.09 8.42 -20.80
N LYS A 246 -2.88 7.79 -21.96
CA LYS A 246 -1.57 7.83 -22.61
C LYS A 246 -1.33 9.24 -23.14
N VAL A 247 -0.17 9.81 -22.85
CA VAL A 247 0.27 11.11 -23.36
C VAL A 247 1.23 10.88 -24.51
N ASP A 248 0.92 11.44 -25.68
CA ASP A 248 1.78 11.35 -26.85
C ASP A 248 2.92 12.37 -26.75
N ILE A 249 4.12 11.88 -26.40
CA ILE A 249 5.32 12.72 -26.30
C ILE A 249 6.40 12.15 -27.20
N ASN A 250 6.90 12.98 -28.11
CA ASN A 250 7.77 12.55 -29.19
C ASN A 250 9.27 12.82 -28.92
N LYS A 251 9.63 13.58 -27.88
CA LYS A 251 11.02 13.95 -27.57
C LYS A 251 11.24 14.23 -26.08
N SER A 252 12.43 13.89 -25.59
CA SER A 252 12.93 14.30 -24.29
C SER A 252 13.28 15.79 -24.25
N THR A 253 13.28 16.36 -23.05
CA THR A 253 13.81 17.70 -22.79
C THR A 253 15.27 17.63 -22.33
N VAL A 254 15.96 18.77 -22.42
CA VAL A 254 17.33 18.91 -21.89
C VAL A 254 17.35 18.73 -20.37
N ASN A 255 16.35 19.29 -19.68
CA ASN A 255 16.26 19.23 -18.22
C ASN A 255 15.75 17.86 -17.76
N THR A 256 16.25 17.40 -16.62
CA THR A 256 15.77 16.20 -15.93
C THR A 256 14.64 16.59 -14.97
N PRO A 257 13.50 15.90 -14.99
CA PRO A 257 12.43 16.08 -14.00
C PRO A 257 12.93 15.86 -12.55
N SER A 258 12.42 16.66 -11.62
CA SER A 258 12.81 16.70 -10.22
C SER A 258 11.65 16.37 -9.27
N LYS A 259 10.40 16.64 -9.64
CA LYS A 259 9.24 16.46 -8.75
C LYS A 259 8.99 15.01 -8.29
N ILE A 260 9.45 14.00 -9.05
CA ILE A 260 9.30 12.58 -8.71
C ILE A 260 10.66 11.91 -8.42
N GLU A 261 11.73 12.69 -8.27
CA GLU A 261 13.10 12.17 -8.06
C GLU A 261 13.20 11.18 -6.89
N ASN A 262 12.52 11.45 -5.78
CA ASN A 262 12.55 10.57 -4.60
C ASN A 262 12.05 9.15 -4.93
N ILE A 263 11.08 9.03 -5.82
CA ILE A 263 10.55 7.73 -6.27
C ILE A 263 11.44 7.14 -7.36
N ARG A 264 11.99 7.98 -8.25
CA ARG A 264 13.00 7.55 -9.23
C ARG A 264 14.12 6.77 -8.57
N ASN A 265 14.59 7.25 -7.42
CA ASN A 265 15.69 6.65 -6.65
C ASN A 265 15.36 5.28 -6.04
N ILE A 266 14.09 4.85 -6.04
CA ILE A 266 13.69 3.49 -5.64
C ILE A 266 14.10 2.48 -6.72
N PHE A 267 14.08 2.89 -7.98
CA PHE A 267 14.44 2.06 -9.13
C PHE A 267 15.94 2.13 -9.41
N GLU A 268 16.49 1.00 -9.84
CA GLU A 268 17.82 0.98 -10.46
C GLU A 268 17.65 1.29 -11.94
N LEU A 269 18.24 2.40 -12.40
CA LEU A 269 18.10 2.87 -13.76
C LEU A 269 19.42 2.72 -14.53
N LYS A 270 19.32 2.38 -15.81
CA LYS A 270 20.44 2.26 -16.76
C LYS A 270 20.52 3.52 -17.62
N ASN A 271 20.62 3.32 -18.93
CA ASN A 271 20.77 4.38 -19.90
C ASN A 271 19.44 5.13 -20.10
N GLU A 272 19.55 6.38 -20.54
CA GLU A 272 18.41 7.11 -21.05
C GLU A 272 17.79 6.36 -22.25
N SER A 273 16.47 6.38 -22.33
CA SER A 273 15.69 5.73 -23.39
C SER A 273 14.99 6.78 -24.25
N GLU A 274 14.91 6.53 -25.56
CA GLU A 274 14.10 7.34 -26.48
C GLU A 274 12.60 7.01 -26.42
N ASN A 275 12.22 5.98 -25.65
CA ASN A 275 10.84 5.61 -25.46
C ASN A 275 10.20 6.45 -24.35
N HIS A 276 9.33 7.39 -24.73
CA HIS A 276 8.65 8.31 -23.82
C HIS A 276 7.18 7.95 -23.60
N ASN A 277 6.86 6.65 -23.58
CA ASN A 277 5.53 6.18 -23.26
C ASN A 277 5.14 6.62 -21.83
N LEU A 278 4.34 7.68 -21.76
CA LEU A 278 3.87 8.29 -20.53
C LEU A 278 2.37 8.07 -20.38
N TRP A 279 1.94 7.73 -19.17
CA TRP A 279 0.54 7.71 -18.78
C TRP A 279 0.35 8.67 -17.64
N CYS A 280 -0.55 9.64 -17.79
CA CYS A 280 -0.88 10.65 -16.79
C CYS A 280 -2.36 10.99 -16.87
N ASP A 281 -2.85 11.75 -15.90
CA ASP A 281 -4.12 12.44 -16.08
C ASP A 281 -3.96 13.65 -17.03
N ASN A 282 -5.09 14.16 -17.52
CA ASN A 282 -5.08 15.25 -18.48
C ASN A 282 -4.64 16.55 -17.80
N TYR A 283 -3.37 16.91 -17.96
CA TYR A 283 -2.82 18.19 -17.53
C TYR A 283 -2.95 19.26 -18.63
N SER A 284 -3.53 20.40 -18.27
CA SER A 284 -3.66 21.57 -19.16
C SER A 284 -2.43 22.48 -19.15
N ASN A 285 -1.46 22.22 -18.28
CA ASN A 285 -0.28 23.07 -18.09
C ASN A 285 0.85 22.67 -19.04
N ASP A 286 1.73 23.62 -19.32
CA ASP A 286 2.89 23.39 -20.17
C ASP A 286 3.87 22.40 -19.54
N LEU A 287 4.35 21.46 -20.36
CA LEU A 287 5.38 20.50 -20.00
C LEU A 287 6.72 21.21 -19.84
N ILE A 288 7.32 21.13 -18.64
CA ILE A 288 8.61 21.74 -18.30
C ILE A 288 9.77 20.80 -18.63
N ALA A 289 9.65 19.54 -18.23
CA ALA A 289 10.67 18.53 -18.45
C ALA A 289 10.06 17.15 -18.70
N ILE A 290 10.71 16.34 -19.53
CA ILE A 290 10.45 14.91 -19.68
C ILE A 290 11.74 14.15 -19.96
N LYS A 291 11.91 13.02 -19.28
CA LYS A 291 12.99 12.07 -19.54
C LYS A 291 12.54 10.63 -19.32
N SER A 292 13.31 9.70 -19.88
CA SER A 292 13.04 8.27 -19.73
C SER A 292 14.31 7.48 -19.60
N TRP A 293 14.26 6.40 -18.83
CA TRP A 293 15.41 5.53 -18.55
C TRP A 293 14.97 4.08 -18.54
N GLU A 294 15.87 3.20 -18.95
CA GLU A 294 15.67 1.75 -18.83
C GLU A 294 15.81 1.32 -17.36
N ILE A 295 14.93 0.44 -16.91
CA ILE A 295 14.95 -0.13 -15.55
C ILE A 295 15.87 -1.37 -15.55
N ASP A 296 16.79 -1.42 -14.59
CA ASP A 296 17.55 -2.63 -14.29
C ASP A 296 16.69 -3.61 -13.49
N SER A 297 16.55 -4.83 -13.98
CA SER A 297 15.79 -5.89 -13.30
C SER A 297 16.65 -6.97 -12.67
N GLU A 298 17.98 -6.87 -12.74
CA GLU A 298 18.86 -7.88 -12.16
C GLU A 298 18.71 -7.94 -10.63
N SER A 299 18.32 -6.82 -10.00
CA SER A 299 17.85 -6.77 -8.62
C SER A 299 16.32 -6.62 -8.59
N SER A 300 15.58 -7.74 -8.53
CA SER A 300 14.12 -7.67 -8.35
C SER A 300 13.79 -7.01 -7.00
N ARG A 301 13.23 -5.81 -7.02
CA ARG A 301 12.76 -5.10 -5.82
C ARG A 301 11.25 -5.24 -5.68
N ILE A 302 10.79 -5.39 -4.44
CA ILE A 302 9.36 -5.33 -4.10
C ILE A 302 9.09 -3.96 -3.50
N ILE A 303 8.18 -3.22 -4.11
CA ILE A 303 7.72 -1.92 -3.64
C ILE A 303 6.36 -2.14 -2.99
N SER A 304 6.28 -1.97 -1.67
CA SER A 304 5.07 -2.26 -0.91
C SER A 304 4.84 -1.18 0.16
N PRO A 305 4.46 0.05 -0.27
CA PRO A 305 4.33 1.19 0.61
C PRO A 305 3.32 0.90 1.73
N MET A 306 3.70 1.24 2.96
CA MET A 306 2.85 1.13 4.15
C MET A 306 2.29 -0.28 4.43
N SER A 307 2.84 -1.34 3.83
CA SER A 307 2.27 -2.69 3.92
C SER A 307 2.16 -3.22 5.34
N SER A 308 3.23 -3.09 6.14
CA SER A 308 3.19 -3.48 7.56
C SER A 308 2.18 -2.66 8.36
N TRP A 309 1.96 -1.39 7.99
CA TRP A 309 0.96 -0.51 8.62
C TRP A 309 -0.47 -0.90 8.26
N PHE A 310 -0.79 -1.08 6.98
CA PHE A 310 -2.12 -1.56 6.59
C PHE A 310 -2.42 -2.92 7.21
N LYS A 311 -1.42 -3.80 7.23
CA LYS A 311 -1.61 -5.12 7.80
C LYS A 311 -1.87 -5.11 9.31
N ILE A 312 -1.12 -4.33 10.10
CA ILE A 312 -1.38 -4.21 11.55
C ILE A 312 -2.71 -3.50 11.83
N LEU A 313 -3.17 -2.66 10.89
CA LEU A 313 -4.51 -2.07 10.90
C LEU A 313 -5.60 -3.03 10.41
N GLY A 314 -5.27 -4.25 9.95
CA GLY A 314 -6.24 -5.21 9.41
C GLY A 314 -6.81 -4.79 8.05
N LEU A 315 -6.03 -4.04 7.26
CA LEU A 315 -6.35 -3.57 5.91
C LEU A 315 -5.49 -4.31 4.88
N SER A 316 -6.01 -4.42 3.65
CA SER A 316 -5.25 -4.94 2.52
C SER A 316 -4.03 -4.06 2.23
N SER A 317 -2.89 -4.69 1.90
CA SER A 317 -1.66 -4.00 1.55
C SER A 317 -1.36 -4.11 0.06
N ILE A 318 -0.77 -3.05 -0.49
CA ILE A 318 -0.36 -2.97 -1.89
C ILE A 318 1.07 -3.47 -2.07
N SER A 319 1.34 -4.23 -3.13
CA SER A 319 2.70 -4.67 -3.44
C SER A 319 2.92 -4.74 -4.94
N PHE A 320 4.03 -4.17 -5.40
CA PHE A 320 4.47 -4.21 -6.78
C PHE A 320 5.84 -4.86 -6.88
N PHE A 321 5.98 -5.76 -7.84
CA PHE A 321 7.26 -6.36 -8.19
C PHE A 321 7.85 -5.57 -9.34
N GLN A 322 9.04 -5.00 -9.13
CA GLN A 322 9.77 -4.32 -10.18
C GLN A 322 9.99 -5.26 -11.36
N THR A 323 9.52 -4.84 -12.53
CA THR A 323 9.72 -5.55 -13.80
C THR A 323 10.69 -4.79 -14.68
N GLU A 324 11.30 -5.48 -15.64
CA GLU A 324 11.98 -4.83 -16.76
C GLU A 324 11.05 -3.85 -17.47
N GLY A 325 11.60 -2.75 -17.96
CA GLY A 325 10.80 -1.73 -18.62
C GLY A 325 11.51 -0.40 -18.78
N VAL A 326 10.71 0.61 -19.09
CA VAL A 326 11.14 2.00 -19.19
C VAL A 326 10.38 2.82 -18.15
N TRP A 327 11.14 3.55 -17.34
CA TRP A 327 10.63 4.57 -16.43
C TRP A 327 10.62 5.90 -17.16
N THR A 328 9.45 6.52 -17.29
CA THR A 328 9.26 7.82 -17.94
C THR A 328 8.71 8.82 -16.94
N GLU A 329 9.31 10.01 -16.86
CA GLU A 329 8.90 11.10 -15.98
C GLU A 329 8.57 12.35 -16.77
N SER A 330 7.59 13.09 -16.29
CA SER A 330 7.21 14.41 -16.77
C SER A 330 7.05 15.37 -15.60
N GLU A 331 7.41 16.62 -15.83
CA GLU A 331 7.27 17.71 -14.87
C GLU A 331 6.49 18.85 -15.50
N TYR A 332 5.53 19.35 -14.73
CA TYR A 332 4.74 20.56 -14.96
C TYR A 332 4.98 21.51 -13.78
N GLU A 333 4.53 22.76 -13.87
CA GLU A 333 4.78 23.78 -12.83
C GLU A 333 4.43 23.31 -11.40
N ASN A 334 3.23 22.74 -11.24
CA ASN A 334 2.71 22.29 -9.95
C ASN A 334 2.39 20.79 -9.95
N ALA A 335 3.08 19.99 -10.78
CA ALA A 335 2.78 18.57 -10.86
C ALA A 335 3.93 17.74 -11.41
N GLY A 336 4.11 16.56 -10.85
CA GLY A 336 4.92 15.50 -11.44
C GLY A 336 4.02 14.37 -11.89
N CYS A 337 4.39 13.73 -12.99
CA CYS A 337 3.79 12.46 -13.36
C CYS A 337 4.85 11.50 -13.90
N ALA A 338 4.76 10.23 -13.52
CA ALA A 338 5.67 9.18 -13.95
C ALA A 338 4.92 7.89 -14.29
N SER A 339 5.51 7.08 -15.16
CA SER A 339 4.99 5.76 -15.46
C SER A 339 6.08 4.75 -15.79
N VAL A 340 5.83 3.49 -15.41
CA VAL A 340 6.60 2.32 -15.86
C VAL A 340 5.86 1.66 -17.01
N SER A 341 6.54 1.51 -18.14
CA SER A 341 6.11 0.67 -19.25
C SER A 341 6.90 -0.62 -19.29
N ASP A 342 6.26 -1.75 -19.60
CA ASP A 342 7.00 -2.97 -19.95
C ASP A 342 7.68 -2.85 -21.33
N LYS A 343 8.43 -3.90 -21.72
CA LYS A 343 9.12 -3.99 -23.02
C LYS A 343 8.17 -3.86 -24.24
N ASN A 344 6.87 -4.10 -24.06
CA ASN A 344 5.86 -3.98 -25.11
C ASN A 344 5.16 -2.61 -25.09
N GLY A 345 5.56 -1.69 -24.21
CA GLY A 345 4.93 -0.39 -24.05
C GLY A 345 3.58 -0.46 -23.34
N LYS A 346 3.32 -1.49 -22.53
CA LYS A 346 2.12 -1.53 -21.67
C LYS A 346 2.41 -0.93 -20.30
N LEU A 347 1.47 -0.15 -19.79
CA LEU A 347 1.54 0.43 -18.45
C LEU A 347 1.58 -0.65 -17.37
N LYS A 348 2.51 -0.51 -16.42
CA LYS A 348 2.62 -1.34 -15.20
C LYS A 348 2.41 -0.52 -13.93
N VAL A 349 2.94 0.70 -13.90
CA VAL A 349 2.79 1.64 -12.78
C VAL A 349 2.57 3.03 -13.34
N ASN A 350 1.62 3.78 -12.77
CA ASN A 350 1.53 5.22 -12.94
C ASN A 350 1.57 5.90 -11.58
N ILE A 351 2.19 7.08 -11.54
CA ILE A 351 2.35 7.90 -10.35
C ILE A 351 2.08 9.36 -10.73
N ILE A 352 1.26 10.04 -9.94
CA ILE A 352 0.92 11.45 -10.09
C ILE A 352 1.15 12.13 -8.74
N PHE A 353 1.82 13.28 -8.75
CA PHE A 353 2.04 14.15 -7.59
C PHE A 353 1.66 15.58 -7.93
N ARG A 354 0.97 16.27 -7.02
CA ARG A 354 0.54 17.67 -7.17
C ARG A 354 0.74 18.44 -5.88
#